data_AF-A0A3D1J968-F1
#
_entry.id   AF-A0A3D1J968-F1
#
_cell.length_a   1.000
_cell.length_b   1.000
_cell.length_c   1.000
_cell.angle_alpha   90.00
_cell.angle_beta   90.00
_cell.angle_gamma   90.00
#
_symmetry.space_group_name_H-M   'P 1'
#
loop_
_entity.id
_entity.type
_entity.pdbx_description
1 polymer ?
#
loop_
_entity_poly.entity_id
_entity_poly.type
_entity_poly.pdbx_seq_one_letter_code
_entity_poly.pdbx_strand_id
1 'polypeptide(L)'
;EIVLSDAFLCRYFSNSQLQMIGEAVEDHRASLPTEPRSIYGKIIAEADRDLDFQRILTRTLTYAIAVKGLENTDELRQEAYQYIANKYVTKRQFQLWLTYPKNSAGLAEIARQIHDPQAFEASFWRSYQQIKKSDPLSCPIKEQNKGSLA
;
A
#
# COMPACT_ATOMS: atom_id res chain seq x y z
N GLU A 1 -1.37 22.76 1.84
CA GLU A 1 -1.26 23.81 0.81
C GLU A 1 -2.35 23.66 -0.26
N ILE A 2 -2.48 22.51 -0.93
CA ILE A 2 -3.39 22.30 -2.08
C ILE A 2 -4.85 22.75 -1.85
N VAL A 3 -5.46 22.43 -0.71
CA VAL A 3 -6.88 22.77 -0.43
C VAL A 3 -7.09 24.28 -0.30
N LEU A 4 -6.21 24.97 0.45
CA LEU A 4 -6.36 26.40 0.72
C LEU A 4 -6.02 27.26 -0.51
N SER A 5 -5.27 26.71 -1.46
CA SER A 5 -4.94 27.36 -2.73
C SER A 5 -6.07 27.30 -3.76
N ASP A 6 -7.11 26.48 -3.55
CA ASP A 6 -8.21 26.33 -4.49
C ASP A 6 -9.30 27.39 -4.29
N ALA A 7 -9.33 28.37 -5.20
CA ALA A 7 -10.30 29.47 -5.17
C ALA A 7 -11.75 29.03 -5.42
N PHE A 8 -11.99 27.85 -6.00
CA PHE A 8 -13.35 27.35 -6.24
C PHE A 8 -14.02 26.86 -4.96
N LEU A 9 -13.24 26.33 -4.01
CA LEU A 9 -13.78 25.78 -2.76
C LEU A 9 -14.42 26.87 -1.88
N CYS A 10 -13.97 28.13 -1.98
CA CYS A 10 -14.57 29.28 -1.30
C CYS A 10 -16.03 29.56 -1.69
N ARG A 11 -16.53 28.96 -2.78
CA ARG A 11 -17.94 29.06 -3.18
C ARG A 11 -18.86 28.14 -2.36
N TYR A 12 -18.30 27.10 -1.74
CA TYR A 12 -19.06 26.04 -1.07
C TYR A 12 -18.83 25.99 0.43
N PHE A 13 -17.69 26.49 0.89
CA PHE A 13 -17.25 26.38 2.27
C PHE A 13 -16.86 27.73 2.85
N SER A 14 -17.13 27.92 4.14
CA SER A 14 -16.60 29.06 4.88
C SER A 14 -15.08 28.95 5.03
N ASN A 15 -14.40 30.06 5.34
CA ASN A 15 -12.97 30.06 5.61
C ASN A 15 -12.59 29.09 6.75
N SER A 16 -13.42 28.98 7.79
CA SER A 16 -13.17 28.05 8.91
C SER A 16 -13.33 26.59 8.49
N GLN A 17 -14.31 26.28 7.62
CA GLN A 17 -14.45 24.93 7.04
C GLN A 17 -13.27 24.60 6.14
N LEU A 18 -12.81 25.54 5.31
CA LEU A 18 -11.65 25.35 4.44
C LEU A 18 -10.37 25.07 5.23
N GLN A 19 -10.14 25.80 6.31
CA GLN A 19 -9.04 25.54 7.21
C GLN A 19 -9.14 24.12 7.79
N MET A 20 -10.28 23.75 8.37
CA MET A 20 -10.49 22.41 8.92
C MET A 20 -10.27 21.30 7.89
N ILE A 21 -10.79 21.45 6.66
CA ILE A 21 -10.60 20.50 5.56
C ILE A 21 -9.12 20.43 5.17
N GLY A 22 -8.47 21.58 4.99
CA GLY A 22 -7.06 21.66 4.62
C GLY A 22 -6.16 20.98 5.65
N GLU A 23 -6.42 21.21 6.93
CA GLU A 23 -5.71 20.57 8.04
C GLU A 23 -5.91 19.05 8.02
N ALA A 24 -7.14 18.57 7.88
CA ALA A 24 -7.43 17.14 7.83
C ALA A 24 -6.83 16.45 6.60
N VAL A 25 -6.79 17.13 5.44
CA VAL A 25 -6.15 16.64 4.22
C VAL A 25 -4.62 16.57 4.36
N GLU A 26 -4.00 17.53 5.04
CA GLU A 26 -2.57 17.46 5.31
C GLU A 26 -2.23 16.36 6.31
N ASP A 27 -3.02 16.24 7.37
CA ASP A 27 -2.70 15.42 8.52
C ASP A 27 -2.94 13.92 8.28
N HIS A 28 -3.80 13.51 7.34
CA HIS A 28 -4.04 12.09 7.06
C HIS A 28 -2.86 11.41 6.36
N ARG A 29 -1.90 12.18 5.85
CA ARG A 29 -0.77 11.64 5.09
C ARG A 29 0.01 10.65 5.94
N ALA A 30 0.01 9.39 5.54
CA ALA A 30 0.72 8.31 6.25
C ALA A 30 2.24 8.51 6.38
N SER A 31 2.82 9.46 5.63
CA SER A 31 4.24 9.84 5.75
C SER A 31 4.53 10.76 6.94
N LEU A 32 3.50 11.36 7.55
CA LEU A 32 3.67 12.24 8.71
C LEU A 32 3.68 11.39 9.99
N PRO A 33 4.73 11.50 10.83
CA PRO A 33 4.80 10.77 12.10
C PRO A 33 3.99 11.44 13.22
N THR A 34 3.42 12.61 12.96
CA THR A 34 2.74 13.45 13.95
C THR A 34 1.26 13.15 14.02
N GLU A 35 0.68 13.27 15.21
CA GLU A 35 -0.75 13.13 15.43
C GLU A 35 -1.53 14.20 14.64
N PRO A 36 -2.64 13.84 13.96
CA PRO A 36 -3.51 14.81 13.32
C PRO A 36 -4.04 15.85 14.30
N ARG A 37 -4.06 17.12 13.87
CA ARG A 37 -4.43 18.30 14.69
C ARG A 37 -5.88 18.25 15.17
N SER A 38 -6.76 17.60 14.41
CA SER A 38 -8.20 17.57 14.68
C SER A 38 -8.78 16.15 14.61
N ILE A 39 -9.97 15.97 15.18
CA ILE A 39 -10.73 14.72 15.07
C ILE A 39 -11.02 14.35 13.61
N TYR A 40 -11.20 15.34 12.73
CA TYR A 40 -11.42 15.10 11.30
C TYR A 40 -10.18 14.52 10.64
N GLY A 41 -8.99 15.05 10.95
CA GLY A 41 -7.73 14.49 10.48
C GLY A 41 -7.54 13.05 10.97
N LYS A 42 -7.87 12.77 12.24
CA LYS A 42 -7.83 11.40 12.78
C LYS A 42 -8.80 10.46 12.08
N ILE A 43 -10.05 10.89 11.84
CA ILE A 43 -11.06 10.09 11.14
C ILE A 43 -10.59 9.75 9.73
N ILE A 44 -10.12 10.73 8.96
CA ILE A 44 -9.65 10.51 7.59
C ILE A 44 -8.41 9.60 7.60
N ALA A 45 -7.46 9.84 8.51
CA ALA A 45 -6.26 9.01 8.67
C ALA A 45 -6.59 7.55 9.01
N GLU A 46 -7.69 7.27 9.70
CA GLU A 46 -8.14 5.89 9.98
C GLU A 46 -8.96 5.28 8.85
N ALA A 47 -9.79 6.09 8.18
CA ALA A 47 -10.65 5.65 7.08
C ALA A 47 -9.83 5.27 5.84
N ASP A 48 -8.71 5.94 5.58
CA ASP A 48 -7.82 5.67 4.45
C ASP A 48 -6.95 4.42 4.63
N ARG A 49 -6.96 3.80 5.83
CA ARG A 49 -6.13 2.62 6.11
C ARG A 49 -6.70 1.37 5.47
N ASP A 50 -6.04 0.95 4.40
CA ASP A 50 -6.22 -0.37 3.82
C ASP A 50 -5.28 -1.38 4.49
N LEU A 51 -5.81 -2.12 5.46
CA LEU A 51 -5.07 -3.09 6.29
C LEU A 51 -5.38 -4.55 5.93
N ASP A 52 -5.79 -4.79 4.68
CA ASP A 52 -5.88 -6.14 4.14
C ASP A 52 -4.49 -6.64 3.68
N PHE A 53 -4.01 -7.72 4.31
CA PHE A 53 -2.66 -8.23 4.04
C PHE A 53 -2.46 -8.66 2.58
N GLN A 54 -3.42 -9.35 1.95
CA GLN A 54 -3.27 -9.81 0.56
C GLN A 54 -3.18 -8.64 -0.41
N ARG A 55 -3.98 -7.59 -0.17
CA ARG A 55 -3.96 -6.39 -1.00
C ARG A 55 -2.70 -5.57 -0.80
N ILE A 56 -2.21 -5.41 0.45
CA ILE A 56 -0.91 -4.79 0.73
C ILE A 56 0.21 -5.55 0.00
N LEU A 57 0.22 -6.87 0.10
CA LEU A 57 1.22 -7.73 -0.53
C LEU A 57 1.20 -7.59 -2.05
N THR A 58 0.00 -7.66 -2.65
CA THR A 58 -0.19 -7.48 -4.10
C THR A 58 0.33 -6.13 -4.57
N ARG A 59 -0.02 -5.03 -3.86
CA ARG A 59 0.46 -3.68 -4.20
C ARG A 59 1.98 -3.56 -4.06
N THR A 60 2.55 -4.17 -3.03
CA THR A 60 4.00 -4.16 -2.78
C THR A 60 4.75 -4.88 -3.90
N LEU A 61 4.29 -6.07 -4.29
CA LEU A 61 4.88 -6.83 -5.41
C LEU A 61 4.72 -6.09 -6.74
N THR A 62 3.53 -5.53 -6.99
CA THR A 62 3.28 -4.75 -8.22
C THR A 62 4.21 -3.56 -8.33
N TYR A 63 4.43 -2.82 -7.23
CA TYR A 63 5.37 -1.72 -7.19
C TYR A 63 6.83 -2.19 -7.40
N ALA A 64 7.22 -3.28 -6.74
CA ALA A 64 8.56 -3.85 -6.90
C ALA A 64 8.85 -4.25 -8.36
N ILE A 65 7.88 -4.85 -9.05
CA ILE A 65 8.01 -5.21 -10.46
C ILE A 65 8.01 -3.95 -11.33
N ALA A 66 6.97 -3.11 -11.24
CA ALA A 66 6.75 -2.03 -12.20
C ALA A 66 7.67 -0.82 -12.00
N VAL A 67 8.07 -0.54 -10.76
CA VAL A 67 8.85 0.67 -10.42
C VAL A 67 10.30 0.33 -10.09
N LYS A 68 10.57 -0.80 -9.42
CA LYS A 68 11.94 -1.22 -9.11
C LYS A 68 12.54 -2.18 -10.15
N GLY A 69 11.73 -2.73 -11.06
CA GLY A 69 12.20 -3.64 -12.10
C GLY A 69 12.64 -5.01 -11.58
N LEU A 70 12.14 -5.44 -10.42
CA LEU A 70 12.50 -6.75 -9.86
C LEU A 70 11.76 -7.88 -10.58
N GLU A 71 12.51 -8.87 -11.07
CA GLU A 71 11.97 -10.05 -11.77
C GLU A 71 12.21 -11.36 -11.04
N ASN A 72 13.29 -11.44 -10.24
CA ASN A 72 13.63 -12.63 -9.47
C ASN A 72 12.62 -12.82 -8.32
N THR A 73 12.08 -14.04 -8.18
CA THR A 73 11.05 -14.33 -7.18
C THR A 73 11.56 -14.28 -5.74
N ASP A 74 12.81 -14.67 -5.49
CA ASP A 74 13.40 -14.61 -4.15
C ASP A 74 13.63 -13.15 -3.73
N GLU A 75 14.12 -12.31 -4.65
CA GLU A 75 14.28 -10.87 -4.43
C GLU A 75 12.93 -10.18 -4.19
N LEU A 76 11.92 -10.48 -5.01
CA LEU A 76 10.56 -9.97 -4.84
C LEU A 76 9.96 -10.36 -3.49
N ARG A 77 10.14 -11.62 -3.09
CA ARG A 77 9.68 -12.13 -1.80
C ARG A 77 10.37 -11.40 -0.65
N GLN A 78 11.69 -11.28 -0.70
CA GLN A 78 12.48 -10.61 0.32
C GLN A 78 12.13 -9.13 0.42
N GLU A 79 12.02 -8.44 -0.71
CA GLU A 79 11.62 -7.03 -0.79
C GLU A 79 10.23 -6.82 -0.17
N ALA A 80 9.26 -7.66 -0.54
CA ALA A 80 7.91 -7.55 0.00
C ALA A 80 7.86 -7.83 1.50
N TYR A 81 8.56 -8.88 1.97
CA TYR A 81 8.65 -9.20 3.39
C TYR A 81 9.25 -8.03 4.18
N GLN A 82 10.40 -7.53 3.75
CA GLN A 82 11.11 -6.45 4.42
C GLN A 82 10.27 -5.17 4.44
N TYR A 83 9.64 -4.79 3.33
CA TYR A 83 8.80 -3.60 3.27
C TYR A 83 7.62 -3.69 4.26
N ILE A 84 6.88 -4.80 4.23
CA ILE A 84 5.68 -4.97 5.07
C ILE A 84 6.06 -5.10 6.55
N ALA A 85 7.07 -5.92 6.88
CA ALA A 85 7.54 -6.08 8.25
C ALA A 85 8.01 -4.74 8.84
N ASN A 86 8.82 -3.99 8.10
CA ASN A 86 9.30 -2.69 8.55
C ASN A 86 8.15 -1.70 8.77
N LYS A 87 7.19 -1.64 7.84
CA LYS A 87 6.13 -0.64 7.87
C LYS A 87 5.06 -0.93 8.92
N TYR A 88 4.67 -2.18 9.11
CA TYR A 88 3.49 -2.54 9.89
C TYR A 88 3.78 -3.32 11.19
N VAL A 89 5.00 -3.87 11.36
CA VAL A 89 5.33 -4.74 12.50
C VAL A 89 6.45 -4.15 13.36
N THR A 90 7.61 -3.86 12.76
CA THR A 90 8.85 -3.61 13.52
C THR A 90 9.06 -2.13 13.83
N LYS A 91 8.64 -1.20 12.95
CA LYS A 91 8.86 0.24 13.16
C LYS A 91 7.59 0.94 13.64
N ARG A 92 7.76 1.93 14.51
CA ARG A 92 6.72 2.89 14.92
C ARG A 92 6.27 3.85 13.79
N GLN A 93 6.57 3.53 12.53
CA GLN A 93 6.15 4.35 11.39
C GLN A 93 4.63 4.30 11.18
N PHE A 94 3.97 3.28 11.70
CA PHE A 94 2.53 3.13 11.61
C PHE A 94 1.89 3.18 13.00
N GLN A 95 1.13 4.24 13.26
CA GLN A 95 0.41 4.45 14.51
C GLN A 95 -1.07 4.64 14.22
N LEU A 96 -1.96 3.92 14.91
CA LEU A 96 -3.41 4.17 14.89
C LEU A 96 -3.72 5.36 15.81
N TRP A 97 -4.53 6.30 15.34
CA TRP A 97 -4.93 7.52 16.04
C TRP A 97 -6.29 7.42 16.71
N LEU A 98 -7.15 6.51 16.24
CA LEU A 98 -8.42 6.18 16.89
C LEU A 98 -8.53 4.67 17.11
N THR A 99 -9.31 4.30 18.11
CA THR A 99 -9.70 2.92 18.33
C THR A 99 -10.76 2.53 17.31
N TYR A 100 -10.37 1.79 16.29
CA TYR A 100 -11.29 1.18 15.34
C TYR A 100 -10.99 -0.33 15.21
N PRO A 101 -11.91 -1.21 15.65
CA PRO A 101 -11.65 -2.66 15.74
C PRO A 101 -11.18 -3.30 14.42
N LYS A 102 -11.67 -2.81 13.28
CA LYS A 102 -11.24 -3.31 11.97
C LYS A 102 -9.76 -3.03 11.72
N ASN A 103 -9.26 -1.85 12.09
CA ASN A 103 -7.88 -1.48 11.86
C ASN A 103 -6.92 -2.22 12.80
N SER A 104 -7.29 -2.37 14.08
CA SER A 104 -6.49 -3.17 15.01
C SER A 104 -6.46 -4.65 14.62
N ALA A 105 -7.59 -5.21 14.17
CA ALA A 105 -7.65 -6.59 13.66
C ALA A 105 -6.80 -6.76 12.40
N GLY A 106 -6.85 -5.82 11.46
CA GLY A 106 -6.01 -5.83 10.25
C GLY A 106 -4.52 -5.80 10.56
N LEU A 107 -4.07 -4.94 11.50
CA LEU A 107 -2.68 -4.92 11.95
C LEU A 107 -2.26 -6.24 12.62
N ALA A 108 -3.13 -6.82 13.45
CA ALA A 108 -2.86 -8.11 14.08
C ALA A 108 -2.69 -9.23 13.04
N GLU A 109 -3.54 -9.23 12.00
CA GLU A 109 -3.44 -10.19 10.89
C GLU A 109 -2.16 -10.00 10.08
N ILE A 110 -1.78 -8.76 9.77
CA ILE A 110 -0.50 -8.48 9.09
C ILE A 110 0.68 -8.99 9.92
N ALA A 111 0.69 -8.71 11.23
CA ALA A 111 1.73 -9.20 12.13
C ALA A 111 1.77 -10.72 12.18
N ARG A 112 0.61 -11.39 12.24
CA ARG A 112 0.51 -12.85 12.20
C ARG A 112 1.10 -13.43 10.91
N GLN A 113 0.78 -12.85 9.76
CA GLN A 113 1.31 -13.29 8.46
C GLN A 113 2.82 -13.12 8.36
N ILE A 114 3.37 -12.04 8.93
CA ILE A 114 4.83 -11.76 8.90
C ILE A 114 5.61 -12.65 9.86
N HIS A 115 5.02 -13.02 11.00
CA HIS A 115 5.66 -13.90 11.98
C HIS A 115 5.55 -15.40 11.64
N ASP A 116 4.70 -15.77 10.67
CA ASP A 116 4.56 -17.14 10.17
C ASP A 116 5.14 -17.24 8.75
N PRO A 117 6.38 -17.77 8.59
CA PRO A 117 7.03 -17.87 7.29
C PRO A 117 6.24 -18.70 6.28
N GLN A 118 5.51 -19.73 6.71
CA GLN A 118 4.73 -20.58 5.80
C GLN A 118 3.50 -19.85 5.30
N ALA A 119 2.80 -19.12 6.17
CA ALA A 119 1.65 -18.31 5.79
C ALA A 119 2.04 -17.17 4.84
N PHE A 120 3.18 -16.52 5.11
CA PHE A 120 3.74 -15.51 4.21
C PHE A 120 4.05 -16.10 2.83
N GLU A 121 4.77 -17.23 2.78
CA GLU A 121 5.15 -17.90 1.54
C GLU A 121 3.93 -18.27 0.69
N ALA A 122 2.90 -18.85 1.31
CA ALA A 122 1.65 -19.19 0.61
C ALA A 122 0.95 -17.95 0.04
N SER A 123 0.96 -16.85 0.79
CA SER A 123 0.37 -15.57 0.36
C SER A 123 1.16 -14.90 -0.76
N PHE A 124 2.49 -14.98 -0.70
CA PHE A 124 3.39 -14.49 -1.74
C PHE A 124 3.09 -15.19 -3.07
N TRP A 125 3.08 -16.53 -3.08
CA TRP A 125 2.82 -17.28 -4.30
C TRP A 125 1.43 -17.01 -4.85
N ARG A 126 0.40 -16.93 -3.98
CA ARG A 126 -0.95 -16.56 -4.41
C ARG A 126 -0.97 -15.22 -5.14
N SER A 127 -0.36 -14.19 -4.54
CA SER A 127 -0.33 -12.83 -5.09
C SER A 127 0.49 -12.77 -6.38
N TYR A 128 1.67 -13.38 -6.40
CA TYR A 128 2.55 -13.43 -7.57
C TYR A 128 1.87 -14.12 -8.77
N GLN A 129 1.21 -15.26 -8.55
CA GLN A 129 0.48 -15.97 -9.60
C GLN A 129 -0.69 -15.15 -10.14
N GLN A 130 -1.40 -14.40 -9.28
CA GLN A 130 -2.47 -13.52 -9.72
C GLN A 130 -1.95 -12.35 -10.57
N ILE A 131 -0.82 -11.75 -10.19
CA ILE A 131 -0.16 -10.71 -10.97
C ILE A 131 0.24 -11.24 -12.35
N LYS A 132 0.91 -12.40 -12.41
CA LYS A 132 1.31 -13.02 -13.68
C LYS A 132 0.13 -13.37 -14.60
N LYS A 133 -0.99 -13.82 -14.05
CA LYS A 133 -2.22 -14.07 -14.84
C LYS A 133 -2.86 -12.78 -15.37
N SER A 134 -2.66 -11.67 -14.68
CA SER A 134 -3.27 -10.38 -15.02
C SER A 134 -2.39 -9.54 -15.94
N ASP A 135 -1.15 -9.95 -16.17
CA ASP A 135 -0.20 -9.27 -17.07
C ASP A 135 -0.53 -9.58 -18.55
N PRO A 136 -1.02 -8.60 -19.34
CA PRO A 136 -1.36 -8.80 -20.75
C PRO A 136 -0.15 -9.09 -21.64
N LEU A 137 1.08 -8.85 -21.15
CA LEU A 137 2.33 -9.03 -21.88
C LEU A 137 3.01 -10.38 -21.61
N SER A 138 2.40 -11.26 -20.80
CA SER A 138 2.84 -12.64 -20.60
C SER A 138 2.55 -13.57 -21.80
N CYS A 139 2.54 -13.03 -23.02
CA CYS A 139 2.46 -13.82 -24.25
C CYS A 139 3.80 -14.54 -24.44
N PRO A 140 3.85 -15.89 -24.54
CA PRO A 140 5.10 -16.57 -24.78
C PRO A 140 5.60 -16.17 -26.16
N ILE A 141 6.75 -15.48 -26.21
CA ILE A 141 7.51 -15.32 -27.45
C ILE A 141 7.83 -16.74 -27.90
N LYS A 142 7.08 -17.25 -28.89
CA LYS A 142 7.46 -18.45 -29.60
C LYS A 142 8.81 -18.17 -30.22
N GLU A 143 9.86 -18.79 -29.71
CA GLU A 143 11.12 -18.94 -30.42
C GLU A 143 10.82 -19.49 -31.81
N GLN A 144 10.86 -18.63 -32.82
CA GLN A 144 10.85 -19.08 -34.19
C GLN A 144 12.22 -19.66 -34.48
N ASN A 145 12.25 -20.98 -34.55
CA ASN A 145 13.21 -21.81 -35.27
C ASN A 145 13.95 -21.02 -36.35
N LYS A 146 15.24 -20.73 -36.13
CA LYS A 146 16.19 -20.63 -37.24
C LYS A 146 16.56 -22.05 -37.69
N GLY A 147 15.59 -22.70 -38.30
CA GLY A 147 15.80 -23.88 -39.13
C GLY A 147 16.36 -23.43 -40.47
N SER A 148 17.56 -23.92 -40.76
CA SER A 148 18.26 -23.93 -42.04
C SER A 148 17.33 -24.10 -43.24
N LEU A 149 17.64 -23.43 -44.36
CA LEU A 149 17.46 -23.95 -45.71
C LEU A 149 18.32 -23.16 -46.71
N ALA A 150 19.26 -23.91 -47.29
CA ALA A 150 19.91 -23.81 -48.60
C ALA A 150 20.65 -22.52 -48.99
#